data_AF-A0A228Q4Q1-F1
#
_entry.id   AF-A0A228Q4Q1-F1
#
_cell.length_a   1.000
_cell.length_b   1.000
_cell.length_c   1.000
_cell.angle_alpha   90.00
_cell.angle_beta   90.00
_cell.angle_gamma   90.00
#
_symmetry.space_group_name_H-M   'P 1'
#
loop_
_entity.id
_entity.type
_entity.pdbx_description
1 polymer ?
#
loop_
_entity_poly.entity_id
_entity_poly.type
_entity_poly.pdbx_seq_one_letter_code
_entity_poly.pdbx_strand_id
1 'polypeptide(L)'
;MEKGKDGVRYVYRCFECRHNGEVRLPDDSHDGEAATCAQCGGPVTLEWDGGVTLEVAVRRGAPTPAELKQMRASNERTQAEMAERLGVTERQVQRWEAGQGAMPIASWQLLRRVWGYRDPADFTIAPALTRGWDTARDVARDTIERGDAVELQPKIGPRLLAIVSDTALTDNRYGARITEFPDAPGEEEFAGFCVGERVTFVRANVIHLEQRVPRS
;
A
#
# COMPACT_ATOMS: atom_id res chain seq x y z
N MET A 1 21.62 1.58 43.71
CA MET A 1 20.56 0.55 43.56
C MET A 1 19.36 1.24 42.93
N GLU A 2 19.30 1.30 41.60
CA GLU A 2 18.13 1.84 40.88
C GLU A 2 17.39 0.66 40.26
N LYS A 3 16.21 0.36 40.82
CA LYS A 3 15.26 -0.63 40.29
C LYS A 3 14.27 0.07 39.36
N GLY A 4 13.96 -0.57 38.23
CA GLY A 4 12.61 -0.53 37.65
C GLY A 4 12.46 0.24 36.33
N LYS A 5 12.89 -0.34 35.20
CA LYS A 5 12.43 0.02 33.84
C LYS A 5 11.48 -1.04 33.23
N ASP A 6 10.94 -1.95 34.03
CA ASP A 6 10.06 -3.03 33.58
C ASP A 6 8.61 -2.80 34.04
N GLY A 7 7.91 -1.85 33.40
CA GLY A 7 6.48 -1.64 33.66
C GLY A 7 5.74 -1.21 32.40
N VAL A 8 4.54 -1.76 32.21
CA VAL A 8 3.60 -1.49 31.10
C VAL A 8 3.09 -0.06 31.21
N ARG A 9 3.14 0.69 30.10
CA ARG A 9 2.74 2.11 30.05
C ARG A 9 1.25 2.24 29.83
N TYR A 10 0.62 3.06 30.65
CA TYR A 10 -0.76 3.50 30.54
C TYR A 10 -0.79 5.02 30.44
N VAL A 11 -1.74 5.53 29.67
CA VAL A 11 -1.99 6.96 29.49
C VAL A 11 -3.37 7.31 30.00
N TYR A 12 -3.56 8.57 30.38
CA TYR A 12 -4.88 9.08 30.74
C TYR A 12 -5.01 10.54 30.35
N ARG A 13 -6.26 10.98 30.14
CA ARG A 13 -6.60 12.39 29.97
C ARG A 13 -7.57 12.84 31.04
N CYS A 14 -7.17 13.82 31.84
CA CYS A 14 -8.04 14.38 32.87
C CYS A 14 -9.08 15.33 32.24
N PHE A 15 -10.36 15.11 32.51
CA PHE A 15 -11.42 16.00 32.02
C PHE A 15 -11.49 17.33 32.77
N GLU A 16 -11.03 17.37 34.02
CA GLU A 16 -11.06 18.58 34.86
C GLU A 16 -9.97 19.58 34.48
N CYS A 17 -8.71 19.16 34.46
CA CYS A 17 -7.58 20.05 34.17
C CYS A 17 -7.02 19.91 32.74
N ARG A 18 -7.57 18.99 31.94
CA ARG A 18 -7.11 18.69 30.56
C ARG A 18 -5.67 18.18 30.46
N HIS A 19 -5.03 17.86 31.58
CA HIS A 19 -3.70 17.24 31.61
C HIS A 19 -3.74 15.85 30.96
N ASN A 20 -2.74 15.57 30.12
CA ASN A 20 -2.45 14.23 29.63
C ASN A 20 -1.29 13.68 30.48
N GLY A 21 -1.54 12.61 31.20
CA GLY A 21 -0.54 11.97 32.05
C GLY A 21 -0.25 10.53 31.62
N GLU A 22 0.83 9.98 32.14
CA GLU A 22 1.19 8.58 31.97
C GLU A 22 1.55 7.95 33.32
N VAL A 23 1.30 6.64 33.43
CA VAL A 23 1.71 5.81 34.57
C VAL A 23 2.26 4.49 34.04
N ARG A 24 3.18 3.88 34.79
CA ARG A 24 3.68 2.53 34.50
C ARG A 24 3.25 1.58 35.59
N LEU A 25 2.62 0.48 35.21
CA LEU A 25 2.15 -0.57 36.12
C LEU A 25 2.84 -1.89 35.82
N PRO A 26 2.84 -2.86 36.76
CA PRO A 26 3.60 -4.11 36.62
C PRO A 26 3.17 -5.00 35.44
N ASP A 27 1.89 -4.93 35.04
CA ASP A 27 1.33 -5.75 33.95
C ASP A 27 0.25 -5.01 33.13
N ASP A 28 -0.33 -5.69 32.14
CA ASP A 28 -1.32 -5.18 31.17
C ASP A 28 -2.79 -5.34 31.61
N SER A 29 -3.04 -5.74 32.87
CA SER A 29 -4.40 -6.01 33.40
C SER A 29 -5.16 -4.78 33.90
N HIS A 30 -4.58 -3.58 33.77
CA HIS A 30 -5.06 -2.36 34.42
C HIS A 30 -5.77 -1.39 33.46
N ASP A 31 -6.08 -1.85 32.24
CA ASP A 31 -6.87 -1.08 31.28
C ASP A 31 -8.28 -0.83 31.84
N GLY A 32 -8.72 0.43 31.78
CA GLY A 32 -10.00 0.86 32.36
C GLY A 32 -9.99 1.07 33.87
N GLU A 33 -8.87 0.90 34.57
CA GLU A 33 -8.81 1.12 36.02
C GLU A 33 -8.91 2.61 36.39
N ALA A 34 -9.61 2.91 37.49
CA ALA A 34 -9.72 4.26 38.02
C ALA A 34 -8.42 4.69 38.71
N ALA A 35 -7.92 5.87 38.34
CA ALA A 35 -6.74 6.50 38.92
C ALA A 35 -7.00 7.99 39.21
N THR A 36 -5.98 8.69 39.71
CA THR A 36 -6.04 10.12 39.98
C THR A 36 -5.06 10.89 39.11
N CYS A 37 -5.49 12.06 38.64
CA CYS A 37 -4.65 12.93 37.84
C CYS A 37 -3.49 13.46 38.69
N ALA A 38 -2.26 13.32 38.21
CA ALA A 38 -1.06 13.82 38.89
C ALA A 38 -1.02 15.37 38.99
N GLN A 39 -1.75 16.09 38.13
CA GLN A 39 -1.76 17.55 38.12
C GLN A 39 -2.84 18.16 39.03
N CYS A 40 -4.06 17.61 39.05
CA CYS A 40 -5.18 18.20 39.80
C CYS A 40 -5.84 17.27 40.83
N GLY A 41 -5.44 16.00 40.89
CA GLY A 41 -6.07 14.98 41.75
C GLY A 41 -7.43 14.48 41.27
N GLY A 42 -7.99 15.05 40.20
CA GLY A 42 -9.28 14.64 39.63
C GLY A 42 -9.30 13.19 39.15
N PRO A 43 -10.46 12.52 39.16
CA PRO A 43 -10.57 11.13 38.74
C PRO A 43 -10.26 10.98 37.25
N VAL A 44 -9.51 9.95 36.92
CA VAL A 44 -9.15 9.59 35.54
C VAL A 44 -9.27 8.09 35.37
N THR A 45 -9.45 7.65 34.13
CA THR A 45 -9.41 6.22 33.77
C THR A 45 -8.11 5.97 33.02
N LEU A 46 -7.41 4.91 33.39
CA LEU A 46 -6.21 4.48 32.68
C LEU A 46 -6.59 3.78 31.39
N GLU A 47 -5.95 4.19 30.31
CA GLU A 47 -6.04 3.54 29.01
C GLU A 47 -4.67 2.94 28.70
N TRP A 48 -4.64 1.65 28.39
CA TRP A 48 -3.42 1.02 27.93
C TRP A 48 -3.01 1.67 26.61
N ASP A 49 -1.77 2.18 26.54
CA ASP A 49 -1.23 2.83 25.33
C ASP A 49 -0.89 1.81 24.21
N GLY A 50 -1.45 0.59 24.30
CA GLY A 50 -1.43 -0.42 23.25
C GLY A 50 -0.03 -0.65 22.70
N GLY A 51 0.91 -1.03 23.57
CA GLY A 51 2.32 -1.28 23.25
C GLY A 51 2.52 -2.43 22.26
N VAL A 52 1.95 -2.31 21.07
CA VAL A 52 2.21 -3.16 19.93
C VAL A 52 3.44 -2.58 19.27
N THR A 53 4.54 -3.30 19.35
CA THR A 53 5.58 -3.16 18.32
C THR A 53 5.01 -3.86 17.08
N LEU A 54 4.04 -3.22 16.42
CA LEU A 54 3.72 -3.59 15.06
C LEU A 54 4.96 -3.18 14.26
N GLU A 55 5.80 -4.15 13.90
CA GLU A 55 6.61 -3.98 12.70
C GLU A 55 5.65 -3.96 11.52
N VAL A 56 4.95 -2.84 11.35
CA VAL A 56 4.31 -2.46 10.10
C VAL A 56 5.45 -2.22 9.13
N ALA A 57 5.93 -3.29 8.48
CA ALA A 57 6.86 -3.17 7.38
C ALA A 57 6.15 -2.69 6.11
N VAL A 58 5.38 -1.59 6.20
CA VAL A 58 5.49 -0.60 5.14
C VAL A 58 6.93 -0.13 5.26
N ARG A 59 7.82 -0.52 4.35
CA ARG A 59 9.11 0.18 4.26
C ARG A 59 8.81 1.63 3.84
N ARG A 60 8.51 2.49 4.82
CA ARG A 60 8.47 3.95 4.75
C ARG A 60 9.90 4.51 4.71
N GLY A 61 10.80 3.80 4.04
CA GLY A 61 12.22 4.13 3.92
C GLY A 61 12.53 4.66 2.52
N ALA A 62 13.66 5.36 2.42
CA ALA A 62 14.26 5.65 1.13
C ALA A 62 14.55 4.32 0.40
N PRO A 63 14.42 4.26 -0.94
CA PRO A 63 14.77 3.07 -1.70
C PRO A 63 16.26 2.82 -1.59
N THR A 64 16.63 1.55 -1.62
CA THR A 64 18.02 1.15 -1.87
C THR A 64 18.42 1.52 -3.31
N PRO A 65 19.72 1.67 -3.59
CA PRO A 65 20.19 1.93 -4.95
C PRO A 65 19.79 0.85 -5.95
N ALA A 66 19.71 -0.40 -5.50
CA ALA A 66 19.29 -1.54 -6.32
C ALA A 66 17.79 -1.46 -6.69
N GLU A 67 16.93 -1.15 -5.72
CA GLU A 67 15.50 -0.96 -5.95
C GLU A 67 15.24 0.21 -6.92
N LEU A 68 16.01 1.30 -6.80
CA LEU A 68 15.89 2.44 -7.71
C LEU A 68 16.29 2.07 -9.15
N LYS A 69 17.41 1.35 -9.33
CA LYS A 69 17.85 0.83 -10.64
C LYS A 69 16.84 -0.13 -11.24
N GLN A 70 16.30 -1.03 -10.41
CA GLN A 70 15.32 -2.02 -10.85
C GLN A 70 14.03 -1.34 -11.29
N MET A 71 13.50 -0.40 -10.51
CA MET A 71 12.33 0.41 -10.86
C MET A 71 12.52 1.14 -12.19
N ARG A 72 13.73 1.66 -12.43
CA ARG A 72 14.06 2.32 -13.69
C ARG A 72 14.11 1.34 -14.86
N ALA A 73 14.80 0.22 -14.70
CA ALA A 73 14.98 -0.79 -15.73
C ALA A 73 13.67 -1.47 -16.13
N SER A 74 12.80 -1.80 -15.16
CA SER A 74 11.50 -2.42 -15.39
C SER A 74 10.52 -1.49 -16.14
N ASN A 75 10.76 -0.18 -16.08
CA ASN A 75 9.98 0.84 -16.79
C ASN A 75 10.68 1.34 -18.07
N GLU A 76 11.78 0.70 -18.49
CA GLU A 76 12.58 1.06 -19.67
C GLU A 76 13.02 2.54 -19.70
N ARG A 77 13.31 3.13 -18.53
CA ARG A 77 13.72 4.54 -18.42
C ARG A 77 15.23 4.72 -18.29
N THR A 78 15.70 5.88 -18.71
CA THR A 78 17.06 6.37 -18.50
C THR A 78 17.17 7.17 -17.21
N GLN A 79 18.40 7.40 -16.74
CA GLN A 79 18.64 8.25 -15.56
C GLN A 79 18.21 9.70 -15.82
N ALA A 80 18.38 10.18 -17.07
CA ALA A 80 17.95 11.50 -17.51
C ALA A 80 16.43 11.67 -17.45
N GLU A 81 15.65 10.71 -17.94
CA GLU A 81 14.17 10.74 -17.85
C GLU A 81 13.67 10.68 -16.39
N MET A 82 14.37 9.97 -15.52
CA MET A 82 14.05 9.95 -14.08
C MET A 82 14.29 11.30 -13.43
N ALA A 83 15.42 11.91 -13.77
CA ALA A 83 15.79 13.22 -13.28
C ALA A 83 14.78 14.28 -13.71
N GLU A 84 14.42 14.30 -15.00
CA GLU A 84 13.40 15.19 -15.54
C GLU A 84 12.06 15.00 -14.80
N ARG A 85 11.64 13.75 -14.61
CA ARG A 85 10.34 13.48 -13.96
C ARG A 85 10.30 13.91 -12.50
N LEU A 86 11.43 13.85 -11.81
CA LEU A 86 11.57 14.25 -10.42
C LEU A 86 11.90 15.73 -10.23
N GLY A 87 12.18 16.47 -11.30
CA GLY A 87 12.68 17.84 -11.22
C GLY A 87 14.07 17.93 -10.56
N VAL A 88 14.90 16.91 -10.71
CA VAL A 88 16.28 16.85 -10.18
C VAL A 88 17.30 16.73 -11.31
N THR A 89 18.59 16.78 -10.99
CA THR A 89 19.66 16.57 -11.98
C THR A 89 19.96 15.09 -12.20
N GLU A 90 20.37 14.72 -13.41
CA GLU A 90 20.79 13.35 -13.73
C GLU A 90 21.92 12.86 -12.82
N ARG A 91 22.88 13.76 -12.50
CA ARG A 91 23.98 13.47 -11.58
C ARG A 91 23.49 13.12 -10.17
N GLN A 92 22.37 13.67 -9.72
CA GLN A 92 21.76 13.34 -8.44
C GLN A 92 21.15 11.93 -8.45
N VAL A 93 20.50 11.54 -9.55
CA VAL A 93 20.01 10.16 -9.77
C VAL A 93 21.17 9.16 -9.82
N GLN A 94 22.25 9.47 -10.55
CA GLN A 94 23.47 8.65 -10.58
C GLN A 94 24.05 8.41 -9.18
N ARG A 95 24.12 9.45 -8.36
CA ARG A 95 24.59 9.34 -6.98
C ARG A 95 23.70 8.44 -6.13
N TRP A 96 22.38 8.58 -6.25
CA TRP A 96 21.44 7.68 -5.56
C TRP A 96 21.59 6.23 -6.01
N GLU A 97 21.66 5.98 -7.31
CA GLU A 97 21.86 4.64 -7.88
C GLU A 97 23.25 4.04 -7.58
N ALA A 98 24.24 4.87 -7.25
CA ALA A 98 25.56 4.46 -6.79
C ALA A 98 25.66 4.31 -5.25
N GLY A 99 24.58 4.58 -4.51
CA GLY A 99 24.58 4.59 -3.04
C GLY A 99 25.30 5.79 -2.42
N GLN A 100 25.69 6.77 -3.22
CA GLN A 100 26.36 8.00 -2.80
C GLN A 100 25.36 9.09 -2.40
N GLY A 101 24.54 8.77 -1.39
CA GLY A 101 23.45 9.60 -0.88
C GLY A 101 22.11 8.90 -1.02
N ALA A 102 21.20 9.14 -0.08
CA ALA A 102 19.86 8.56 -0.09
C ALA A 102 18.92 9.40 -0.96
N MET A 103 18.05 8.73 -1.71
CA MET A 103 16.93 9.38 -2.37
C MET A 103 15.92 9.84 -1.31
N PRO A 104 15.42 11.08 -1.35
CA PRO A 104 14.35 11.52 -0.45
C PRO A 104 13.10 10.64 -0.59
N ILE A 105 12.48 10.31 0.54
CA ILE A 105 11.28 9.45 0.58
C ILE A 105 10.15 10.05 -0.27
N ALA A 106 9.94 11.36 -0.23
CA ALA A 106 8.90 12.01 -1.03
C ALA A 106 9.11 11.81 -2.54
N SER A 107 10.36 11.90 -3.02
CA SER A 107 10.71 11.63 -4.41
C SER A 107 10.52 10.15 -4.76
N TRP A 108 10.83 9.22 -3.84
CA TRP A 108 10.56 7.80 -4.03
C TRP A 108 9.07 7.49 -4.13
N GLN A 109 8.26 8.07 -3.25
CA GLN A 109 6.81 7.94 -3.28
C GLN A 109 6.22 8.53 -4.57
N LEU A 110 6.76 9.66 -5.04
CA LEU A 110 6.38 10.24 -6.31
C LEU A 110 6.71 9.30 -7.47
N LEU A 111 7.92 8.72 -7.54
CA LEU A 111 8.26 7.72 -8.55
C LEU A 111 7.34 6.50 -8.47
N ARG A 112 7.11 5.94 -7.28
CA ARG A 112 6.17 4.84 -7.08
C ARG A 112 4.74 5.17 -7.46
N ARG A 113 4.36 6.45 -7.53
CA ARG A 113 3.01 6.85 -7.96
C ARG A 113 2.94 7.15 -9.45
N VAL A 114 4.03 7.65 -10.00
CA VAL A 114 4.12 8.19 -11.37
C VAL A 114 4.62 7.14 -12.35
N TRP A 115 5.54 6.32 -11.92
CA TRP A 115 6.11 5.16 -12.60
C TRP A 115 5.82 3.85 -11.87
N GLY A 116 5.04 3.91 -10.78
CA GLY A 116 4.40 2.71 -10.25
C GLY A 116 3.42 2.21 -11.28
N TYR A 117 3.92 1.29 -12.08
CA TYR A 117 3.15 0.45 -12.94
C TYR A 117 3.80 -0.90 -12.87
N ARG A 118 3.12 -1.82 -12.20
CA ARG A 118 3.33 -3.23 -12.47
C ARG A 118 3.07 -3.42 -13.96
N ASP A 119 4.12 -3.81 -14.68
CA ASP A 119 4.09 -4.03 -16.11
C ASP A 119 3.35 -5.35 -16.38
N PRO A 120 2.74 -5.57 -17.56
CA PRO A 120 2.29 -6.90 -17.96
C PRO A 120 3.29 -8.03 -17.67
N ALA A 121 4.59 -7.77 -17.74
CA ALA A 121 5.65 -8.73 -17.41
C ALA A 121 5.71 -9.13 -15.93
N ASP A 122 5.13 -8.36 -15.01
CA ASP A 122 5.07 -8.67 -13.58
C ASP A 122 3.96 -9.67 -13.24
N PHE A 123 3.04 -9.90 -14.18
CA PHE A 123 1.93 -10.83 -14.02
C PHE A 123 2.22 -12.16 -14.70
N THR A 124 1.63 -13.22 -14.15
CA THR A 124 1.62 -14.53 -14.79
C THR A 124 0.73 -14.50 -16.03
N ILE A 125 1.00 -15.40 -16.97
CA ILE A 125 0.10 -15.63 -18.10
C ILE A 125 -0.97 -16.60 -17.61
N ALA A 126 -2.24 -16.21 -17.75
CA ALA A 126 -3.34 -17.08 -17.40
C ALA A 126 -3.43 -18.21 -18.43
N PRO A 127 -3.47 -19.49 -18.00
CA PRO A 127 -3.52 -20.63 -18.94
C PRO A 127 -4.82 -20.62 -19.76
N ALA A 128 -5.92 -20.12 -19.19
CA ALA A 128 -7.17 -19.86 -19.89
C ALA A 128 -7.92 -18.70 -19.22
N LEU A 129 -8.39 -17.75 -20.02
CA LEU A 129 -9.24 -16.65 -19.55
C LEU A 129 -10.67 -17.16 -19.34
N THR A 130 -11.18 -17.07 -18.11
CA THR A 130 -12.60 -17.28 -17.79
C THR A 130 -13.38 -15.97 -17.83
N ARG A 131 -14.69 -16.04 -18.07
CA ARG A 131 -15.56 -14.85 -18.21
C ARG A 131 -16.88 -15.03 -17.49
N GLY A 132 -17.36 -13.94 -16.90
CA GLY A 132 -18.72 -13.79 -16.40
C GLY A 132 -19.31 -12.45 -16.81
N TRP A 133 -20.64 -12.38 -16.86
CA TRP A 133 -21.40 -11.17 -17.12
C TRP A 133 -22.80 -11.34 -16.54
N ASP A 134 -23.44 -10.21 -16.23
CA ASP A 134 -24.84 -10.22 -15.82
C ASP A 134 -25.74 -10.42 -17.05
N THR A 135 -26.30 -11.63 -17.20
CA THR A 135 -27.19 -11.97 -18.33
C THR A 135 -28.48 -11.15 -18.42
N ALA A 136 -28.91 -10.49 -17.34
CA ALA A 136 -30.09 -9.66 -17.31
C ALA A 136 -29.80 -8.19 -17.67
N ARG A 137 -28.56 -7.75 -17.50
CA ARG A 137 -28.15 -6.33 -17.70
C ARG A 137 -27.20 -6.12 -18.87
N ASP A 138 -26.42 -7.14 -19.24
CA ASP A 138 -25.33 -7.03 -20.19
C ASP A 138 -25.43 -8.05 -21.32
N VAL A 139 -24.85 -7.67 -22.46
CA VAL A 139 -24.68 -8.55 -23.63
C VAL A 139 -23.27 -9.09 -23.61
N ALA A 140 -23.15 -10.41 -23.78
CA ALA A 140 -21.86 -11.08 -23.86
C ALA A 140 -20.96 -10.45 -24.94
N ARG A 141 -19.77 -9.99 -24.54
CA ARG A 141 -18.73 -9.47 -25.45
C ARG A 141 -17.37 -10.09 -25.19
N ASP A 142 -16.51 -10.06 -26.21
CA ASP A 142 -15.16 -10.59 -26.17
C ASP A 142 -14.09 -9.53 -25.86
N THR A 143 -14.45 -8.24 -25.87
CA THR A 143 -13.58 -7.11 -25.53
C THR A 143 -13.34 -6.99 -24.01
N ILE A 144 -12.36 -6.16 -23.64
CA ILE A 144 -12.15 -5.65 -22.27
C ILE A 144 -12.40 -4.14 -22.35
N GLU A 145 -13.28 -3.62 -21.50
CA GLU A 145 -13.71 -2.23 -21.50
C GLU A 145 -13.53 -1.60 -20.12
N ARG A 146 -13.55 -0.27 -20.08
CA ARG A 146 -13.53 0.49 -18.83
C ARG A 146 -14.74 0.12 -17.97
N GLY A 147 -14.49 -0.16 -16.70
CA GLY A 147 -15.50 -0.60 -15.73
C GLY A 147 -15.59 -2.12 -15.57
N ASP A 148 -14.91 -2.90 -16.42
CA ASP A 148 -14.79 -4.34 -16.19
C ASP A 148 -13.94 -4.64 -14.97
N ALA A 149 -14.27 -5.73 -14.27
CA ALA A 149 -13.42 -6.27 -13.23
C ALA A 149 -12.54 -7.38 -13.81
N VAL A 150 -11.25 -7.32 -13.49
CA VAL A 150 -10.25 -8.30 -13.89
C VAL A 150 -9.59 -8.90 -12.67
N GLU A 151 -9.38 -10.20 -12.73
CA GLU A 151 -8.57 -10.94 -11.77
C GLU A 151 -7.18 -11.21 -12.36
N LEU A 152 -6.15 -10.81 -11.61
CA LEU A 152 -4.75 -10.89 -12.01
C LEU A 152 -3.92 -11.62 -10.96
N GLN A 153 -2.93 -12.40 -11.40
CA GLN A 153 -1.94 -13.02 -10.52
C GLN A 153 -0.54 -12.48 -10.82
N PRO A 154 0.02 -11.65 -9.93
CA PRO A 154 1.43 -11.29 -9.95
C PRO A 154 2.32 -12.55 -9.87
N LYS A 155 3.51 -12.51 -10.48
CA LYS A 155 4.52 -13.58 -10.35
C LYS A 155 4.97 -13.79 -8.90
N ILE A 156 5.00 -12.70 -8.14
CA ILE A 156 5.33 -12.67 -6.72
C ILE A 156 4.28 -11.78 -6.06
N GLY A 157 3.45 -12.36 -5.20
CA GLY A 157 2.42 -11.62 -4.48
C GLY A 157 1.05 -12.30 -4.51
N PRO A 158 0.04 -11.60 -3.95
CA PRO A 158 -1.30 -12.13 -3.81
C PRO A 158 -2.09 -11.94 -5.10
N ARG A 159 -3.19 -12.67 -5.21
CA ARG A 159 -4.16 -12.45 -6.28
C ARG A 159 -4.84 -11.10 -6.10
N LEU A 160 -5.14 -10.45 -7.22
CA LEU A 160 -5.66 -9.09 -7.24
C LEU A 160 -6.98 -9.05 -8.00
N LEU A 161 -7.98 -8.36 -7.45
CA LEU A 161 -9.14 -7.89 -8.19
C LEU A 161 -8.94 -6.42 -8.52
N ALA A 162 -9.16 -6.04 -9.78
CA ALA A 162 -8.97 -4.68 -10.24
C ALA A 162 -10.05 -4.24 -11.23
N ILE A 163 -10.44 -2.96 -11.19
CA ILE A 163 -11.38 -2.36 -12.15
C ILE A 163 -10.62 -1.66 -13.26
N VAL A 164 -10.94 -2.01 -14.51
CA VAL A 164 -10.37 -1.39 -15.71
C VAL A 164 -10.71 0.09 -15.73
N SER A 165 -9.67 0.92 -15.75
CA SER A 165 -9.75 2.38 -15.72
C SER A 165 -9.33 3.03 -17.04
N ASP A 166 -8.49 2.35 -17.82
CA ASP A 166 -7.93 2.84 -19.08
C ASP A 166 -7.82 1.69 -20.10
N THR A 167 -8.29 1.94 -21.31
CA THR A 167 -8.29 0.97 -22.43
C THR A 167 -7.52 1.48 -23.65
N ALA A 168 -6.90 2.65 -23.57
CA ALA A 168 -6.26 3.34 -24.70
C ALA A 168 -4.72 3.40 -24.58
N LEU A 169 -4.11 2.58 -23.73
CA LEU A 169 -2.67 2.69 -23.43
C LEU A 169 -1.78 2.25 -24.61
N THR A 170 -2.22 1.31 -25.44
CA THR A 170 -1.63 0.83 -26.73
C THR A 170 -2.42 -0.40 -27.22
N ASP A 171 -2.15 -0.91 -28.43
CA ASP A 171 -2.70 -2.19 -28.89
C ASP A 171 -2.40 -3.29 -27.86
N ASN A 172 -3.46 -3.77 -27.21
CA ASN A 172 -3.47 -4.86 -26.23
C ASN A 172 -2.92 -4.57 -24.82
N ARG A 173 -2.68 -3.31 -24.42
CA ARG A 173 -2.35 -2.95 -23.01
C ARG A 173 -3.52 -2.21 -22.36
N TYR A 174 -3.84 -2.60 -21.14
CA TYR A 174 -4.95 -2.08 -20.34
C TYR A 174 -4.43 -1.56 -19.01
N GLY A 175 -5.11 -0.55 -18.46
CA GLY A 175 -4.84 0.00 -17.14
C GLY A 175 -6.01 -0.26 -16.20
N ALA A 176 -5.74 -0.80 -15.01
CA ALA A 176 -6.75 -1.01 -13.97
C ALA A 176 -6.32 -0.42 -12.62
N ARG A 177 -7.27 -0.31 -11.71
CA ARG A 177 -7.03 0.01 -10.29
C ARG A 177 -7.40 -1.17 -9.42
N ILE A 178 -6.51 -1.58 -8.54
CA ILE A 178 -6.79 -2.63 -7.56
C ILE A 178 -7.97 -2.18 -6.70
N THR A 179 -8.94 -3.07 -6.50
CA THR A 179 -10.10 -2.82 -5.64
C THR A 179 -10.09 -3.71 -4.42
N GLU A 180 -9.55 -4.92 -4.52
CA GLU A 180 -9.56 -5.90 -3.44
C GLU A 180 -8.48 -6.98 -3.66
N PHE A 181 -8.14 -7.68 -2.58
CA PHE A 181 -7.36 -8.91 -2.58
C PHE A 181 -8.28 -10.09 -2.28
N PRO A 182 -8.63 -10.95 -3.25
CA PRO A 182 -9.51 -12.10 -3.01
C PRO A 182 -9.04 -13.04 -1.90
N ASP A 183 -7.71 -13.11 -1.68
CA ASP A 183 -7.11 -13.96 -0.65
C ASP A 183 -7.00 -13.26 0.72
N ALA A 184 -7.33 -11.96 0.78
CA ALA A 184 -7.33 -11.12 2.00
C ALA A 184 -8.39 -10.00 1.89
N PRO A 185 -9.69 -10.34 1.90
CA PRO A 185 -10.76 -9.39 1.66
C PRO A 185 -10.82 -8.32 2.77
N GLY A 186 -11.08 -7.07 2.37
CA GLY A 186 -11.14 -5.92 3.28
C GLY A 186 -9.81 -5.29 3.66
N GLU A 187 -8.67 -5.90 3.30
CA GLU A 187 -7.35 -5.31 3.54
C GLU A 187 -7.08 -4.15 2.56
N GLU A 188 -6.60 -3.02 3.08
CA GLU A 188 -6.20 -1.87 2.26
C GLU A 188 -4.81 -2.08 1.62
N GLU A 189 -3.97 -2.92 2.21
CA GLU A 189 -2.66 -3.32 1.71
C GLU A 189 -2.40 -4.81 1.99
N PHE A 190 -1.96 -5.56 0.99
CA PHE A 190 -1.61 -6.96 1.16
C PHE A 190 -0.38 -7.33 0.33
N ALA A 191 0.64 -7.89 1.00
CA ALA A 191 1.90 -8.33 0.40
C ALA A 191 2.55 -7.28 -0.54
N GLY A 192 2.49 -6.01 -0.16
CA GLY A 192 3.12 -4.89 -0.88
C GLY A 192 2.30 -4.32 -2.04
N PHE A 193 1.04 -4.73 -2.19
CA PHE A 193 0.05 -4.15 -3.09
C PHE A 193 -0.97 -3.35 -2.28
N CYS A 194 -1.47 -2.23 -2.81
CA CYS A 194 -2.49 -1.43 -2.13
C CYS A 194 -3.80 -1.34 -2.94
N VAL A 195 -4.94 -1.32 -2.26
CA VAL A 195 -6.21 -0.94 -2.87
C VAL A 195 -6.09 0.50 -3.44
N GLY A 196 -6.60 0.69 -4.65
CA GLY A 196 -6.50 1.94 -5.41
C GLY A 196 -5.23 2.10 -6.24
N GLU A 197 -4.21 1.24 -6.06
CA GLU A 197 -2.98 1.22 -6.86
C GLU A 197 -3.29 0.97 -8.34
N ARG A 198 -2.54 1.63 -9.24
CA ARG A 198 -2.68 1.46 -10.68
C ARG A 198 -1.78 0.35 -11.19
N VAL A 199 -2.33 -0.52 -12.02
CA VAL A 199 -1.59 -1.62 -12.68
C VAL A 199 -1.81 -1.59 -14.18
N THR A 200 -0.85 -2.11 -14.93
CA THR A 200 -0.98 -2.37 -16.37
C THR A 200 -0.88 -3.84 -16.67
N PHE A 201 -1.68 -4.32 -17.62
CA PHE A 201 -1.72 -5.73 -17.98
C PHE A 201 -2.07 -5.89 -19.47
N VAL A 202 -1.77 -7.06 -20.02
CA VAL A 202 -2.30 -7.49 -21.33
C VAL A 202 -3.41 -8.52 -21.14
N ARG A 203 -4.22 -8.75 -22.17
CA ARG A 203 -5.30 -9.74 -22.12
C ARG A 203 -4.84 -11.12 -21.62
N ALA A 204 -3.63 -11.54 -21.99
CA ALA A 204 -3.08 -12.84 -21.60
C ALA A 204 -2.79 -12.98 -20.09
N ASN A 205 -2.74 -11.88 -19.34
CA ASN A 205 -2.55 -11.91 -17.88
C ASN A 205 -3.85 -12.17 -17.10
N VAL A 206 -5.01 -12.03 -17.75
CA VAL A 206 -6.31 -12.04 -17.07
C VAL A 206 -6.77 -13.47 -16.82
N ILE A 207 -6.97 -13.81 -15.53
CA ILE A 207 -7.48 -15.12 -15.10
C ILE A 207 -9.00 -15.18 -15.28
N HIS A 208 -9.66 -14.13 -14.79
CA HIS A 208 -11.09 -13.97 -14.85
C HIS A 208 -11.45 -12.53 -15.24
N LEU A 209 -12.44 -12.37 -16.10
CA LEU A 209 -13.01 -11.08 -16.48
C LEU A 209 -14.51 -11.09 -16.19
N GLU A 210 -14.94 -10.18 -15.33
CA GLU A 210 -16.36 -9.93 -15.05
C GLU A 210 -16.78 -8.63 -15.75
N GLN A 211 -17.80 -8.72 -16.61
CA GLN A 211 -18.32 -7.55 -17.33
C GLN A 211 -19.15 -6.68 -16.39
N ARG A 212 -18.65 -5.46 -16.16
CA ARG A 212 -19.28 -4.39 -15.36
C ARG A 212 -19.84 -4.86 -14.00
N VAL A 213 -19.04 -4.69 -12.96
CA VAL A 213 -19.55 -4.79 -11.57
C VAL A 213 -20.60 -3.69 -11.35
N PRO A 214 -21.73 -3.96 -10.66
CA PRO A 214 -22.76 -2.95 -10.41
C PRO A 214 -22.15 -1.69 -9.77
N ARG A 215 -22.58 -0.51 -10.22
CA ARG A 215 -22.49 0.67 -9.34
C ARG A 215 -23.46 0.42 -8.18
N SER A 216 -22.91 0.07 -7.02
CA SER A 216 -23.61 0.19 -5.73
C SER A 216 -23.84 1.66 -5.42
#